data_AF-A0A2N8C0X1-F1
#
_entry.id   AF-A0A2N8C0X1-F1
#
_cell.length_a   1.000
_cell.length_b   1.000
_cell.length_c   1.000
_cell.angle_alpha   90.00
_cell.angle_beta   90.00
_cell.angle_gamma   90.00
#
_symmetry.space_group_name_H-M   'P 1'
#
loop_
_entity.id
_entity.type
_entity.pdbx_description
1 polymer ?
#
loop_
_entity_poly.entity_id
_entity_poly.type
_entity_poly.pdbx_seq_one_letter_code
_entity_poly.pdbx_strand_id
1 'polypeptide(L)'
;MSTDTSANPSSTTEQATNVLLIIDAETLLTRYPEPSLDPQKPTVIEDGFIFTFGASLGTTPTSKSPCLELPASSTKTFHIRGRTVGLHAEHSVVFYNLTVGDAGVFSKPHLVVHNGQTLP
;
A
#
# COMPACT_ATOMS: atom_id res chain seq x y z
N MET A 1 18.80 -40.34 -9.36
CA MET A 1 17.88 -39.56 -8.50
C MET A 1 18.74 -38.58 -7.72
N SER A 2 18.96 -37.38 -8.25
CA SER A 2 19.68 -36.32 -7.53
C SER A 2 18.64 -35.41 -6.91
N THR A 3 18.58 -35.39 -5.57
CA THR A 3 17.74 -34.47 -4.81
C THR A 3 18.38 -33.08 -4.87
N ASP A 4 17.86 -32.24 -5.76
CA ASP A 4 18.20 -30.82 -5.81
C ASP A 4 17.67 -30.19 -4.52
N THR A 5 18.55 -30.04 -3.53
CA THR A 5 18.22 -29.34 -2.29
C THR A 5 18.20 -27.86 -2.64
N SER A 6 17.00 -27.35 -2.91
CA SER A 6 16.75 -25.92 -3.07
C SER A 6 17.43 -25.20 -1.92
N ALA A 7 18.49 -24.45 -2.24
CA ALA A 7 19.25 -23.69 -1.27
C ALA A 7 18.27 -22.74 -0.57
N ASN A 8 18.08 -22.94 0.73
CA ASN A 8 17.27 -22.07 1.55
C ASN A 8 17.87 -20.66 1.44
N PRO A 9 17.15 -19.64 0.94
CA PRO A 9 17.73 -18.32 0.77
C PRO A 9 18.16 -17.79 2.13
N SER A 10 19.40 -17.30 2.18
CA SER A 10 20.06 -16.74 3.34
C SER A 10 19.23 -15.63 3.99
N SER A 11 18.96 -15.75 5.29
CA SER A 11 18.20 -14.80 6.10
C SER A 11 19.03 -13.55 6.46
N THR A 12 19.41 -12.77 5.46
CA THR A 12 20.00 -11.42 5.64
C THR A 12 19.14 -10.32 5.04
N THR A 13 17.91 -10.64 4.65
CA THR A 13 16.93 -9.63 4.25
C THR A 13 16.38 -8.97 5.52
N GLU A 14 16.61 -7.68 5.66
CA GLU A 14 15.87 -6.81 6.56
C GLU A 14 14.39 -7.21 6.55
N GLN A 15 13.82 -7.56 7.70
CA GLN A 15 12.48 -8.16 7.78
C GLN A 15 11.43 -7.07 7.55
N ALA A 16 11.25 -6.66 6.29
CA ALA A 16 10.29 -5.65 5.91
C ALA A 16 8.86 -6.19 6.02
N THR A 17 7.98 -5.42 6.65
CA THR A 17 6.56 -5.74 6.73
C THR A 17 5.87 -5.22 5.47
N ASN A 18 5.33 -6.12 4.65
CA ASN A 18 4.63 -5.75 3.43
C ASN A 18 3.17 -5.43 3.74
N VAL A 19 2.72 -4.28 3.28
CA VAL A 19 1.35 -3.79 3.37
C VAL A 19 0.81 -3.68 1.95
N LEU A 20 -0.24 -4.44 1.67
CA LEU A 20 -0.92 -4.39 0.37
C LEU A 20 -2.23 -3.63 0.52
N LEU A 21 -2.39 -2.59 -0.30
CA LEU A 21 -3.62 -1.83 -0.46
C LEU A 21 -4.28 -2.29 -1.76
N ILE A 22 -5.50 -2.80 -1.66
CA ILE A 22 -6.35 -3.18 -2.79
C ILE A 22 -7.41 -2.10 -2.97
N ILE A 23 -7.45 -1.50 -4.16
CA ILE A 23 -8.31 -0.39 -4.51
C ILE A 23 -9.43 -0.92 -5.42
N ASP A 24 -10.68 -0.64 -5.04
CA ASP A 24 -11.83 -0.81 -5.93
C ASP A 24 -11.94 0.38 -6.88
N ALA A 25 -11.18 0.31 -7.98
CA ALA A 25 -11.10 1.39 -8.96
C ALA A 25 -12.41 1.60 -9.75
N GLU A 26 -13.15 0.52 -10.02
CA GLU A 26 -14.40 0.59 -10.79
C GLU A 26 -15.47 1.37 -10.01
N THR A 27 -15.64 1.03 -8.73
CA THR A 27 -16.60 1.74 -7.89
C THR A 27 -16.16 3.19 -7.67
N LEU A 28 -14.87 3.48 -7.53
CA LEU A 28 -14.36 4.86 -7.44
C LEU A 28 -14.69 5.69 -8.68
N LEU A 29 -14.46 5.17 -9.88
CA LEU A 29 -14.75 5.88 -11.14
C LEU A 29 -16.24 6.11 -11.32
N THR A 30 -17.08 5.15 -10.91
CA THR A 30 -18.53 5.29 -10.94
C THR A 30 -19.03 6.33 -9.93
N ARG A 31 -18.45 6.33 -8.71
CA ARG A 31 -18.85 7.22 -7.61
C ARG A 31 -18.42 8.66 -7.82
N TYR A 32 -17.26 8.87 -8.45
CA TYR A 32 -16.66 10.18 -8.73
C TYR A 32 -16.49 10.36 -10.24
N PRO A 33 -17.58 10.69 -10.98
CA PRO A 33 -17.55 10.77 -12.44
C PRO A 33 -16.72 11.94 -12.99
N GLU A 34 -16.45 12.95 -12.16
CA GLU A 34 -15.62 14.11 -12.49
C GLU A 34 -14.48 14.25 -11.48
N PRO A 35 -13.50 13.31 -11.45
CA PRO A 35 -12.40 13.38 -10.52
C PRO A 35 -11.43 14.50 -10.94
N SER A 36 -10.66 15.01 -9.98
CA SER A 36 -9.61 15.98 -10.25
C SER A 36 -8.52 15.36 -11.13
N LEU A 37 -8.09 16.12 -12.13
CA LEU A 37 -6.93 15.80 -12.96
C LEU A 37 -5.66 16.52 -12.49
N ASP A 38 -5.76 17.35 -11.44
CA ASP A 38 -4.64 18.06 -10.85
C ASP A 38 -4.05 17.24 -9.68
N PRO A 39 -2.83 16.69 -9.80
CA PRO A 39 -2.21 15.90 -8.74
C PRO A 39 -1.88 16.71 -7.48
N GLN A 40 -1.87 18.04 -7.53
CA GLN A 40 -1.72 18.89 -6.35
C GLN A 40 -3.05 19.15 -5.63
N LYS A 41 -4.17 18.78 -6.25
CA LYS A 41 -5.52 18.91 -5.70
C LYS A 41 -6.30 17.62 -5.92
N PRO A 42 -5.88 16.49 -5.31
CA PRO A 42 -6.55 15.21 -5.52
C PRO A 42 -8.01 15.25 -5.05
N THR A 43 -8.88 14.49 -5.70
CA THR A 43 -10.24 14.24 -5.20
C THR A 43 -10.16 13.50 -3.86
N VAL A 44 -10.79 14.05 -2.84
CA VAL A 44 -10.94 13.38 -1.54
C VAL A 44 -11.99 12.28 -1.70
N ILE A 45 -11.63 11.05 -1.34
CA ILE A 45 -12.54 9.90 -1.36
C ILE A 45 -13.06 9.61 0.04
N GLU A 46 -14.29 9.14 0.12
CA GLU A 46 -14.86 8.56 1.33
C GLU A 46 -14.30 7.14 1.57
N ASP A 47 -14.63 6.59 2.73
CA ASP A 47 -14.10 5.32 3.17
C ASP A 47 -14.75 4.13 2.45
N GLY A 48 -14.09 2.97 2.47
CA GLY A 48 -14.67 1.72 1.95
C GLY A 48 -14.22 1.29 0.55
N PHE A 49 -13.36 2.07 -0.12
CA PHE A 49 -12.79 1.69 -1.43
C PHE A 49 -11.38 1.12 -1.37
N ILE A 50 -10.76 1.11 -0.18
CA ILE A 50 -9.41 0.62 0.04
C ILE A 50 -9.46 -0.50 1.07
N PHE A 51 -9.02 -1.69 0.66
CA PHE A 51 -8.90 -2.88 1.49
C PHE A 51 -7.42 -3.17 1.74
N THR A 52 -7.07 -3.75 2.89
CA THR A 52 -5.67 -3.85 3.32
C THR A 52 -5.29 -5.25 3.79
N PHE A 53 -4.09 -5.70 3.42
CA PHE A 53 -3.44 -6.90 3.97
C PHE A 53 -2.11 -6.53 4.62
N GLY A 54 -1.76 -7.21 5.72
CA GLY A 54 -0.54 -6.92 6.50
C GLY A 54 -0.67 -5.73 7.46
N ALA A 55 -1.90 -5.23 7.66
CA ALA A 55 -2.25 -4.12 8.52
C ALA A 55 -3.69 -4.28 9.03
N SER A 56 -4.03 -3.67 10.17
CA SER A 56 -5.39 -3.64 10.71
C SER A 56 -6.10 -2.34 10.34
N LEU A 57 -7.42 -2.41 10.16
CA LEU A 57 -8.26 -1.23 10.00
C LEU A 57 -8.71 -0.75 11.39
N GLY A 58 -8.48 0.52 11.66
CA GLY A 58 -8.89 1.19 12.90
C GLY A 58 -9.61 2.50 12.62
N THR A 59 -9.79 3.29 13.67
CA THR A 59 -10.27 4.68 13.54
C THR A 59 -9.34 5.59 14.32
N THR A 60 -9.10 6.80 13.82
CA THR A 60 -8.31 7.76 14.57
C THR A 60 -9.08 8.14 15.85
N PRO A 61 -8.40 8.28 17.00
CA PRO A 61 -9.05 8.61 18.26
C PRO A 61 -9.82 9.95 18.22
N THR A 62 -9.35 10.89 17.40
CA THR A 62 -9.82 12.28 17.37
C THR A 62 -10.92 12.53 16.35
N SER A 63 -10.84 11.99 15.14
CA SER A 63 -11.80 12.29 14.07
C SER A 63 -12.73 11.14 13.72
N LYS A 64 -12.51 9.94 14.30
CA LYS A 64 -13.18 8.69 13.91
C LYS A 64 -13.06 8.38 12.41
N SER A 65 -12.15 9.05 11.70
CA SER A 65 -11.82 8.72 10.31
C SER A 65 -11.09 7.39 10.32
N PRO A 66 -11.31 6.49 9.35
CA PRO A 66 -10.59 5.24 9.33
C PRO A 66 -9.12 5.50 9.13
N CYS A 67 -8.34 4.64 9.76
CA CYS A 67 -6.91 4.65 9.63
C CYS A 67 -6.41 3.23 9.41
N LEU A 68 -5.24 3.16 8.78
CA LEU A 68 -4.46 1.95 8.74
C LEU A 68 -3.59 1.89 9.99
N GLU A 69 -3.77 0.87 10.80
CA GLU A 69 -2.94 0.59 11.96
C GLU A 69 -1.84 -0.39 11.57
N LEU A 70 -0.60 0.06 11.73
CA LEU A 70 0.60 -0.72 11.47
C LEU A 70 1.23 -1.10 12.81
N PRO A 71 1.37 -2.40 13.13
CA PRO A 71 2.05 -2.84 14.35
C PRO A 71 3.56 -2.58 14.21
N ALA A 72 3.97 -1.38 14.60
CA ALA A 72 5.35 -0.93 14.53
C ALA A 72 6.14 -1.31 15.78
N SER A 73 7.32 -1.91 15.58
CA SER A 73 8.42 -1.89 16.56
C SER A 73 9.56 -1.05 15.98
N SER A 74 10.41 -0.47 16.83
CA SER A 74 11.37 0.60 16.51
C SER A 74 12.52 0.26 15.52
N THR A 75 12.36 -0.77 14.69
CA THR A 75 13.36 -1.25 13.72
C THR A 75 12.73 -1.89 12.46
N LYS A 76 11.42 -1.73 12.24
CA LYS A 76 10.74 -2.35 11.08
C LYS A 76 10.62 -1.37 9.91
N THR A 77 11.08 -1.82 8.75
CA THR A 77 10.79 -1.19 7.46
C THR A 77 9.43 -1.67 6.96
N PHE A 78 8.60 -0.75 6.47
CA PHE A 78 7.30 -1.07 5.87
C PHE A 78 7.34 -0.83 4.36
N HIS A 79 6.87 -1.79 3.59
CA HIS A 79 6.68 -1.66 2.15
C HIS A 79 5.20 -1.56 1.83
N ILE A 80 4.76 -0.39 1.37
CA ILE A 80 3.36 -0.17 0.95
C ILE A 80 3.27 -0.39 -0.55
N ARG A 81 2.30 -1.20 -0.99
CA ARG A 81 2.07 -1.52 -2.41
C ARG A 81 0.59 -1.38 -2.73
N GLY A 82 0.27 -0.85 -3.91
CA GLY A 82 -1.11 -0.69 -4.40
C GLY A 82 -1.45 -1.67 -5.51
N ARG A 83 -2.66 -2.21 -5.49
CA ARG A 83 -3.24 -3.06 -6.55
C ARG A 83 -4.72 -2.75 -6.71
N THR A 84 -5.29 -3.07 -7.87
CA THR A 84 -6.75 -3.07 -8.07
C THR A 84 -7.34 -4.45 -7.80
N VAL A 85 -8.65 -4.52 -7.52
CA VAL A 85 -9.38 -5.80 -7.36
C VAL A 85 -9.17 -6.72 -8.58
N GLY A 86 -9.17 -6.15 -9.79
CA GLY A 86 -8.91 -6.87 -11.04
C GLY A 86 -7.44 -7.17 -11.33
N LEU A 87 -6.51 -6.91 -10.39
CA LEU A 87 -5.07 -7.17 -10.54
C LEU A 87 -4.45 -6.64 -11.86
N HIS A 88 -4.81 -5.41 -12.26
CA HIS A 88 -4.42 -4.72 -13.52
C HIS A 88 -5.09 -5.19 -14.81
N ALA A 89 -6.09 -6.07 -14.76
CA ALA A 89 -6.77 -6.52 -15.99
C ALA A 89 -7.51 -5.37 -16.71
N GLU A 90 -8.07 -4.43 -15.95
CA GLU A 90 -8.93 -3.35 -16.47
C GLU A 90 -8.44 -1.98 -15.99
N HIS A 91 -8.22 -1.86 -14.69
CA HIS A 91 -7.81 -0.63 -14.04
C HIS A 91 -6.46 -0.79 -13.36
N SER A 92 -5.62 0.24 -13.47
CA SER A 92 -4.34 0.35 -12.79
C SER A 92 -4.33 1.53 -11.82
N VAL A 93 -3.62 1.39 -10.72
CA VAL A 93 -3.48 2.42 -9.69
C VAL A 93 -2.00 2.65 -9.39
N VAL A 94 -1.63 3.92 -9.19
CA VAL A 94 -0.28 4.34 -8.87
C VAL A 94 -0.33 5.31 -7.70
N PHE A 95 0.39 4.99 -6.63
CA PHE A 95 0.63 5.93 -5.55
C PHE A 95 1.79 6.85 -5.93
N TYR A 96 1.54 8.16 -5.97
CA TYR A 96 2.54 9.15 -6.36
C TYR A 96 3.03 10.03 -5.20
N ASN A 97 2.28 10.08 -4.10
CA ASN A 97 2.66 10.86 -2.93
C ASN A 97 2.18 10.18 -1.63
N LEU A 98 3.06 10.09 -0.63
CA LEU A 98 2.75 9.68 0.72
C LEU A 98 3.41 10.67 1.68
N THR A 99 2.61 11.24 2.58
CA THR A 99 3.07 12.16 3.62
C THR A 99 2.98 11.49 4.99
N VAL A 100 3.96 11.76 5.84
CA VAL A 100 3.97 11.32 7.24
C VAL A 100 3.58 12.49 8.12
N GLY A 101 2.71 12.26 9.11
CA GLY A 101 2.35 13.28 10.09
C GLY A 101 3.47 13.58 11.08
N ASP A 102 3.33 14.68 11.83
CA ASP A 102 4.41 15.28 12.64
C ASP A 102 4.79 14.50 13.91
N ALA A 103 4.25 13.29 14.11
CA ALA A 103 4.49 12.47 15.31
C ALA A 103 5.92 11.89 15.39
N GLY A 104 6.73 12.01 14.32
CA GLY A 104 8.13 11.55 14.30
C GLY A 104 8.32 10.03 14.34
N VAL A 105 7.25 9.24 14.14
CA VAL A 105 7.28 7.77 14.21
C VAL A 105 7.85 7.14 12.93
N PHE A 106 7.51 7.70 11.76
CA PHE A 106 8.01 7.24 10.47
C PHE A 106 9.00 8.25 9.88
N SER A 107 10.01 7.76 9.18
CA SER A 107 10.82 8.58 8.29
C SER A 107 10.03 8.95 7.04
N LYS A 108 10.48 9.97 6.30
CA LYS A 108 9.84 10.37 5.04
C LYS A 108 9.82 9.16 4.07
N PRO A 109 8.66 8.79 3.50
CA PRO A 109 8.57 7.72 2.53
C PRO A 109 9.38 8.08 1.27
N HIS A 110 9.97 7.07 0.64
CA HIS A 110 10.62 7.21 -0.65
C HIS A 110 10.11 6.13 -1.61
N LEU A 111 9.99 6.48 -2.88
CA LEU A 111 9.55 5.55 -3.92
C LEU A 111 10.70 4.61 -4.28
N VAL A 112 10.43 3.31 -4.23
CA VAL A 112 11.34 2.27 -4.73
C VAL A 112 10.68 1.59 -5.93
N VAL A 113 11.32 1.68 -7.09
CA VAL A 113 10.85 1.03 -8.33
C VAL A 113 11.67 -0.24 -8.56
N HIS A 114 11.00 -1.38 -8.62
CA HIS A 114 11.64 -2.66 -8.94
C HIS A 114 11.35 -3.04 -10.39
N ASN A 115 12.39 -3.04 -11.23
CA ASN A 115 12.29 -3.47 -12.63
C ASN A 115 12.30 -5.01 -12.73
N GLY A 116 11.59 -5.56 -13.71
CA GLY A 116 11.66 -6.98 -14.04
C GLY A 116 11.00 -7.95 -13.05
N GLN A 117 10.18 -7.45 -12.12
CA GLN A 117 9.33 -8.32 -11.31
C GLN A 117 8.18 -8.87 -12.18
N THR A 118 8.20 -10.17 -12.45
CA THR A 118 7.04 -10.89 -12.98
C THR A 118 5.95 -10.87 -11.91
N LEU A 119 4.72 -10.54 -12.29
CA LEU A 119 3.55 -10.68 -11.42
C LEU A 119 3.49 -12.14 -10.91
N PRO A 120 3.30 -12.38 -9.60
CA PRO A 120 2.97 -13.71 -9.11
C PRO A 120 1.58 -14.14 -9.61
#